data_AF-A0AAJ0U404-F1
#
_entry.id   AF-A0AAJ0U404-F1
#
_cell.length_a   1.000
_cell.length_b   1.000
_cell.length_c   1.000
_cell.angle_alpha   90.00
_cell.angle_beta   90.00
_cell.angle_gamma   90.00
#
_symmetry.space_group_name_H-M   'P 1'
#
loop_
_entity.id
_entity.type
_entity.pdbx_description
1 polymer ?
#
loop_
_entity_poly.entity_id
_entity_poly.type
_entity_poly.pdbx_seq_one_letter_code
_entity_poly.pdbx_strand_id
1 'polypeptide(L)'
;MNAQSKHSGPGGWLHHPLAPIVIGFLLTGVVGGALTNFYTLQRAAAERKQAQIEARTQAVTRLSALSTEQIARAEHLLTALQSETRGDDLDELVELYQAASIRWRSEASPALIAAREVLPADVYYRFRERVKGEFRDRFLKPLETCITRSQDALKTGGSVSRVLDECEASQLVTQAGHCVDGLMDLLYEIAAGAIEEHNQAWIEKERERHRERLAVACASPVGLPTDAAAAAEGPAREDAKD
;
A
#
# COMPACT_ATOMS: atom_id res chain seq x y z
N MET A 1 -77.41 29.40 23.41
CA MET A 1 -77.36 29.15 21.96
C MET A 1 -76.32 28.07 21.73
N ASN A 2 -76.73 26.83 21.51
CA ASN A 2 -75.84 25.68 21.33
C ASN A 2 -75.76 25.32 19.85
N ALA A 3 -74.58 25.44 19.25
CA ALA A 3 -74.31 24.99 17.89
C ALA A 3 -74.04 23.48 17.91
N GLN A 4 -74.97 22.68 17.37
CA GLN A 4 -74.76 21.27 17.06
C GLN A 4 -73.91 21.15 15.79
N SER A 5 -72.62 20.80 15.93
CA SER A 5 -71.80 20.35 14.80
C SER A 5 -72.23 18.93 14.41
N LYS A 6 -72.93 18.82 13.28
CA LYS A 6 -73.27 17.55 12.64
C LYS A 6 -71.99 16.91 12.12
N HIS A 7 -71.37 16.02 12.91
CA HIS A 7 -70.26 15.20 12.44
C HIS A 7 -70.77 14.18 11.41
N SER A 8 -70.62 14.50 10.13
CA SER A 8 -70.71 13.54 9.04
C SER A 8 -69.62 12.49 9.24
N GLY A 9 -69.99 11.30 9.73
CA GLY A 9 -69.04 10.22 9.98
C GLY A 9 -68.32 9.80 8.69
N PRO A 10 -67.02 9.44 8.76
CA PRO A 10 -66.18 9.12 7.60
C PRO A 10 -66.57 7.82 6.83
N GLY A 11 -67.71 7.20 7.14
CA GLY A 11 -68.11 5.89 6.60
C GLY A 11 -68.52 5.88 5.12
N GLY A 12 -68.83 7.03 4.52
CA GLY A 12 -69.30 7.07 3.12
C GLY A 12 -68.20 6.97 2.05
N TRP A 13 -66.95 7.30 2.38
CA TRP A 13 -65.89 7.43 1.37
C TRP A 13 -65.17 6.11 1.05
N LEU A 14 -65.15 5.18 2.01
CA LEU A 14 -64.52 3.86 1.86
C LEU A 14 -65.28 2.91 0.91
N HIS A 15 -66.55 3.18 0.61
CA HIS A 15 -67.36 2.38 -0.31
C HIS A 15 -67.37 2.91 -1.75
N HIS A 16 -66.65 4.01 -2.05
CA HIS A 16 -66.54 4.51 -3.42
C HIS A 16 -65.65 3.58 -4.27
N PRO A 17 -66.06 3.18 -5.48
CA PRO A 17 -65.28 2.27 -6.34
C PRO A 17 -63.90 2.82 -6.73
N LEU A 18 -63.65 4.12 -6.55
CA LEU A 18 -62.35 4.77 -6.79
C LEU A 18 -61.40 4.73 -5.57
N ALA A 19 -61.91 4.55 -4.35
CA ALA A 19 -61.10 4.50 -3.14
C ALA A 19 -59.98 3.43 -3.19
N PRO A 20 -60.23 2.16 -3.60
CA PRO A 20 -59.16 1.16 -3.68
C PRO A 20 -58.10 1.50 -4.75
N ILE A 21 -58.47 2.20 -5.82
CA ILE A 21 -57.53 2.63 -6.87
C ILE A 21 -56.58 3.69 -6.32
N VAL A 22 -57.11 4.71 -5.62
CA VAL A 22 -56.29 5.77 -5.02
C VAL A 22 -55.38 5.21 -3.92
N ILE A 23 -55.91 4.33 -3.06
CA ILE A 23 -55.11 3.66 -2.02
C ILE A 23 -54.01 2.81 -2.65
N GLY A 24 -54.33 2.04 -3.70
CA GLY A 24 -53.35 1.24 -4.43
C GLY A 24 -52.26 2.08 -5.08
N PHE A 25 -52.62 3.22 -5.69
CA PHE A 25 -51.66 4.16 -6.28
C PHE A 25 -50.74 4.78 -5.22
N LEU A 26 -51.29 5.24 -4.09
CA LEU A 26 -50.50 5.80 -3.00
C LEU A 26 -49.56 4.75 -2.37
N LEU A 27 -50.06 3.54 -2.12
CA LEU A 27 -49.23 2.44 -1.60
C LEU A 27 -48.12 2.08 -2.59
N THR A 28 -48.42 1.98 -3.87
CA THR A 28 -47.42 1.69 -4.90
C THR A 28 -46.38 2.80 -5.01
N GLY A 29 -46.80 4.07 -4.92
CA GLY A 29 -45.90 5.21 -4.92
C GLY A 29 -44.97 5.27 -3.71
N VAL A 30 -45.50 5.05 -2.50
CA VAL A 30 -44.71 5.07 -1.26
C VAL A 30 -43.75 3.87 -1.20
N VAL A 31 -44.24 2.66 -1.47
CA VAL A 31 -43.40 1.44 -1.48
C VAL A 31 -42.37 1.49 -2.60
N GLY A 32 -42.77 1.93 -3.80
CA GLY A 32 -41.86 2.11 -4.94
C GLY A 32 -40.77 3.15 -4.67
N GLY A 33 -41.13 4.28 -4.04
CA GLY A 33 -40.18 5.33 -3.63
C GLY A 33 -39.22 4.84 -2.56
N ALA A 34 -39.70 4.12 -1.54
CA ALA A 34 -38.85 3.55 -0.49
C ALA A 34 -37.87 2.51 -1.04
N LEU A 35 -38.32 1.61 -1.92
CA LEU A 35 -37.45 0.63 -2.58
C LEU A 35 -36.42 1.32 -3.48
N THR A 36 -36.84 2.31 -4.27
CA THR A 36 -35.92 3.05 -5.13
C THR A 36 -34.85 3.76 -4.31
N ASN A 37 -35.24 4.43 -3.22
CA ASN A 37 -34.31 5.10 -2.32
C ASN A 37 -33.35 4.12 -1.62
N PHE A 38 -33.83 2.94 -1.23
CA PHE A 38 -32.96 1.89 -0.68
C PHE A 38 -31.89 1.45 -1.68
N TYR A 39 -32.27 1.18 -2.94
CA TYR A 39 -31.33 0.77 -3.98
C TYR A 39 -30.36 1.90 -4.37
N THR A 40 -30.79 3.17 -4.42
CA THR A 40 -29.88 4.28 -4.71
C THR A 40 -28.85 4.48 -3.60
N LEU A 41 -29.25 4.38 -2.33
CA LEU A 41 -28.33 4.42 -1.19
C LEU A 41 -27.35 3.25 -1.22
N GLN A 42 -27.82 2.05 -1.52
CA GLN A 42 -26.96 0.87 -1.62
C GLN A 42 -25.93 0.99 -2.75
N ARG A 43 -26.34 1.48 -3.94
CA ARG A 43 -25.43 1.74 -5.06
C ARG A 43 -24.41 2.82 -4.72
N ALA A 44 -24.84 3.94 -4.14
CA ALA A 44 -23.94 5.01 -3.73
C ALA A 44 -22.92 4.54 -2.68
N ALA A 45 -23.32 3.66 -1.76
CA ALA A 45 -22.39 3.05 -0.81
C ALA A 45 -21.37 2.12 -1.49
N ALA A 46 -21.83 1.28 -2.44
CA ALA A 46 -20.96 0.39 -3.20
C ALA A 46 -19.96 1.17 -4.09
N GLU A 47 -20.42 2.22 -4.78
CA GLU A 47 -19.58 3.11 -5.59
C GLU A 47 -18.53 3.81 -4.74
N ARG A 48 -18.89 4.30 -3.54
CA ARG A 48 -17.93 4.88 -2.60
C ARG A 48 -16.88 3.86 -2.13
N LYS A 49 -17.30 2.63 -1.80
CA LYS A 49 -16.37 1.56 -1.42
C LYS A 49 -15.43 1.24 -2.58
N GLN A 50 -15.95 1.14 -3.80
CA GLN A 50 -15.14 0.85 -4.99
C GLN A 50 -14.13 1.98 -5.28
N ALA A 51 -14.55 3.24 -5.21
CA ALA A 51 -13.66 4.38 -5.39
C ALA A 51 -12.56 4.44 -4.33
N GLN A 52 -12.86 4.03 -3.09
CA GLN A 52 -11.85 3.91 -2.04
C GLN A 52 -10.85 2.77 -2.31
N ILE A 53 -11.33 1.60 -2.76
CA ILE A 53 -10.46 0.47 -3.15
C ILE A 53 -9.58 0.87 -4.35
N GLU A 54 -10.12 1.54 -5.34
CA GLU A 54 -9.36 2.02 -6.49
C GLU A 54 -8.27 3.01 -6.06
N ALA A 55 -8.61 4.01 -5.23
CA ALA A 55 -7.63 4.94 -4.67
C ALA A 55 -6.55 4.23 -3.83
N ARG A 56 -6.94 3.20 -3.04
CA ARG A 56 -6.01 2.34 -2.29
C ARG A 56 -5.01 1.67 -3.21
N THR A 57 -5.52 0.94 -4.19
CA THR A 57 -4.69 0.17 -5.13
C THR A 57 -3.78 1.09 -5.93
N GLN A 58 -4.23 2.29 -6.33
CA GLN A 58 -3.41 3.25 -7.05
C GLN A 58 -2.20 3.72 -6.24
N ALA A 59 -2.37 3.99 -4.93
CA ALA A 59 -1.25 4.38 -4.06
C ALA A 59 -0.22 3.26 -3.92
N VAL A 60 -0.68 2.02 -3.75
CA VAL A 60 0.16 0.82 -3.66
C VAL A 60 0.91 0.59 -4.98
N THR A 61 0.21 0.62 -6.11
CA THR A 61 0.81 0.45 -7.44
C THR A 61 1.86 1.52 -7.72
N ARG A 62 1.62 2.78 -7.33
CA ARG A 62 2.63 3.85 -7.48
C ARG A 62 3.89 3.57 -6.66
N LEU A 63 3.72 3.14 -5.40
CA LEU A 63 4.86 2.81 -4.54
C LEU A 63 5.65 1.60 -5.06
N SER A 64 4.94 0.59 -5.59
CA SER A 64 5.53 -0.55 -6.26
C SER A 64 6.36 -0.10 -7.46
N ALA A 65 5.78 0.70 -8.36
CA ALA A 65 6.45 1.17 -9.56
C ALA A 65 7.74 1.95 -9.25
N LEU A 66 7.71 2.84 -8.24
CA LEU A 66 8.89 3.57 -7.78
C LEU A 66 10.00 2.63 -7.29
N SER A 67 9.62 1.60 -6.53
CA SER A 67 10.59 0.66 -5.94
C SER A 67 11.18 -0.27 -6.99
N THR A 68 10.36 -0.77 -7.92
CA THR A 68 10.80 -1.57 -9.07
C THR A 68 11.70 -0.77 -10.01
N GLU A 69 11.36 0.50 -10.29
CA GLU A 69 12.22 1.38 -11.10
C GLU A 69 13.61 1.52 -10.46
N GLN A 70 13.66 1.81 -9.16
CA GLN A 70 14.92 1.97 -8.44
C GLN A 70 15.80 0.71 -8.49
N ILE A 71 15.21 -0.47 -8.27
CA ILE A 71 15.91 -1.75 -8.29
C ILE A 71 16.41 -2.07 -9.71
N ALA A 72 15.56 -1.90 -10.73
CA ALA A 72 15.93 -2.16 -12.12
C ALA A 72 17.08 -1.26 -12.59
N ARG A 73 17.06 0.04 -12.23
CA ARG A 73 18.17 0.95 -12.55
C ARG A 73 19.46 0.55 -11.84
N ALA A 74 19.37 0.08 -10.59
CA ALA A 74 20.53 -0.42 -9.88
C ALA A 74 21.10 -1.67 -10.56
N GLU A 75 20.25 -2.63 -10.93
CA GLU A 75 20.65 -3.86 -11.62
C GLU A 75 21.36 -3.57 -12.96
N HIS A 76 20.82 -2.64 -13.75
CA HIS A 76 21.45 -2.20 -15.01
C HIS A 76 22.83 -1.59 -14.78
N LEU A 77 22.96 -0.72 -13.77
CA LEU A 77 24.24 -0.10 -13.42
C LEU A 77 25.24 -1.13 -12.88
N LEU A 78 24.81 -2.07 -12.05
CA LEU A 78 25.66 -3.17 -11.57
C LEU A 78 26.17 -4.03 -12.72
N THR A 79 25.31 -4.36 -13.68
CA THR A 79 25.69 -5.14 -14.87
C THR A 79 26.76 -4.42 -15.69
N ALA A 80 26.60 -3.10 -15.90
CA ALA A 80 27.58 -2.29 -16.62
C ALA A 80 28.92 -2.15 -15.86
N LEU A 81 28.86 -2.01 -14.54
CA LEU A 81 30.05 -1.99 -13.68
C LEU A 81 30.78 -3.35 -13.73
N GLN A 82 30.04 -4.45 -13.73
CA GLN A 82 30.60 -5.81 -13.82
C GLN A 82 31.25 -6.09 -15.17
N SER A 83 30.71 -5.55 -16.26
CA SER A 83 31.34 -5.61 -17.59
C SER A 83 32.48 -4.60 -17.79
N GLU A 84 32.83 -3.83 -16.76
CA GLU A 84 33.82 -2.74 -16.79
C GLU A 84 33.58 -1.74 -17.93
N THR A 85 32.30 -1.47 -18.25
CA THR A 85 31.91 -0.45 -19.23
C THR A 85 32.42 0.92 -18.77
N ARG A 86 32.98 1.72 -19.70
CA ARG A 86 33.56 3.03 -19.41
C ARG A 86 33.04 4.10 -20.37
N GLY A 87 33.19 5.36 -19.96
CA GLY A 87 32.81 6.52 -20.77
C GLY A 87 31.33 6.85 -20.64
N ASP A 88 30.81 7.50 -21.67
CA ASP A 88 29.48 8.13 -21.68
C ASP A 88 28.35 7.16 -21.30
N ASP A 89 28.44 5.89 -21.71
CA ASP A 89 27.43 4.86 -21.40
C ASP A 89 27.32 4.59 -19.89
N LEU A 90 28.45 4.59 -19.17
CA LEU A 90 28.43 4.39 -17.72
C LEU A 90 27.88 5.63 -17.01
N ASP A 91 28.31 6.82 -17.43
CA ASP A 91 27.85 8.08 -16.84
C ASP A 91 26.33 8.24 -17.00
N GLU A 92 25.78 7.89 -18.17
CA GLU A 92 24.32 7.86 -18.39
C GLU A 92 23.61 6.91 -17.42
N LEU A 93 24.13 5.69 -17.22
CA LEU A 93 23.54 4.73 -16.27
C LEU A 93 23.61 5.21 -14.82
N VAL A 94 24.68 5.91 -14.44
CA VAL A 94 24.80 6.54 -13.12
C VAL A 94 23.77 7.64 -12.93
N GLU A 95 23.58 8.51 -13.92
CA GLU A 95 22.57 9.56 -13.89
C GLU A 95 21.16 8.97 -13.79
N LEU A 96 20.85 7.92 -14.54
CA LEU A 96 19.55 7.23 -14.48
C LEU A 96 19.28 6.61 -13.10
N TYR A 97 20.29 5.99 -12.49
CA TYR A 97 20.17 5.45 -11.13
C TYR A 97 19.98 6.57 -10.09
N GLN A 98 20.74 7.67 -10.18
CA GLN A 98 20.60 8.81 -9.28
C GLN A 98 19.22 9.48 -9.43
N ALA A 99 18.74 9.64 -10.66
CA ALA A 99 17.42 10.19 -10.94
C ALA A 99 16.31 9.32 -10.34
N ALA A 100 16.40 7.99 -10.48
CA ALA A 100 15.48 7.06 -9.85
C ALA A 100 15.55 7.15 -8.31
N SER A 101 16.75 7.30 -7.72
CA SER A 101 16.92 7.41 -6.26
C SER A 101 16.32 8.70 -5.71
N ILE A 102 16.51 9.80 -6.41
CA ILE A 102 15.88 11.09 -6.09
C ILE A 102 14.36 10.96 -6.17
N ARG A 103 13.84 10.35 -7.25
CA ARG A 103 12.41 10.14 -7.46
C ARG A 103 11.79 9.26 -6.39
N TRP A 104 12.45 8.15 -6.03
CA TRP A 104 12.00 7.29 -4.95
C TRP A 104 11.90 8.08 -3.64
N ARG A 105 12.92 8.87 -3.28
CA ARG A 105 12.89 9.68 -2.05
C ARG A 105 11.82 10.77 -2.06
N SER A 106 11.63 11.46 -3.18
CA SER A 106 10.66 12.54 -3.30
C SER A 106 9.22 12.06 -3.43
N GLU A 107 8.98 10.93 -4.09
CA GLU A 107 7.65 10.44 -4.43
C GLU A 107 7.14 9.29 -3.53
N ALA A 108 8.02 8.50 -2.90
CA ALA A 108 7.57 7.46 -1.98
C ALA A 108 6.85 8.07 -0.76
N SER A 109 7.25 9.27 -0.31
CA SER A 109 6.61 9.95 0.82
C SER A 109 5.15 10.33 0.51
N PRO A 110 4.83 11.05 -0.59
CA PRO A 110 3.46 11.26 -1.03
C PRO A 110 2.68 9.96 -1.26
N ALA A 111 3.29 8.94 -1.87
CA ALA A 111 2.61 7.65 -2.10
C ALA A 111 2.22 6.98 -0.77
N LEU A 112 3.11 7.01 0.23
CA LEU A 112 2.84 6.53 1.57
C LEU A 112 1.76 7.37 2.28
N ILE A 113 1.77 8.70 2.12
CA ILE A 113 0.71 9.56 2.69
C ILE A 113 -0.65 9.26 2.05
N ALA A 114 -0.70 9.01 0.74
CA ALA A 114 -1.93 8.56 0.08
C ALA A 114 -2.41 7.22 0.65
N ALA A 115 -1.49 6.33 0.99
CA ALA A 115 -1.81 5.08 1.69
C ALA A 115 -2.34 5.31 3.12
N ARG A 116 -2.01 6.44 3.79
CA ARG A 116 -2.55 6.76 5.13
C ARG A 116 -4.05 6.97 5.13
N GLU A 117 -4.60 7.58 4.09
CA GLU A 117 -6.04 7.89 3.99
C GLU A 117 -6.90 6.62 3.89
N VAL A 118 -6.25 5.48 3.66
CA VAL A 118 -6.93 4.27 3.25
C VAL A 118 -6.52 3.02 4.00
N LEU A 119 -5.40 3.06 4.72
CA LEU A 119 -4.98 2.00 5.63
C LEU A 119 -5.40 2.33 7.07
N PRO A 120 -5.73 1.32 7.90
CA PRO A 120 -5.85 1.51 9.33
C PRO A 120 -4.58 2.15 9.92
N ALA A 121 -4.72 3.03 10.90
CA ALA A 121 -3.61 3.84 11.42
C ALA A 121 -2.44 2.98 11.95
N ASP A 122 -2.74 1.90 12.67
CA ASP A 122 -1.75 0.95 13.21
C ASP A 122 -0.97 0.22 12.10
N VAL A 123 -1.67 -0.15 11.01
CA VAL A 123 -1.09 -0.77 9.82
C VAL A 123 -0.21 0.22 9.07
N TYR A 124 -0.69 1.46 8.89
CA TYR A 124 0.03 2.52 8.18
C TYR A 124 1.40 2.82 8.82
N TYR A 125 1.47 3.01 10.14
CA TYR A 125 2.73 3.35 10.79
C TYR A 125 3.77 2.25 10.68
N ARG A 126 3.37 0.98 10.89
CA ARG A 126 4.26 -0.18 10.73
C ARG A 126 4.73 -0.32 9.28
N PHE A 127 3.81 -0.15 8.33
CA PHE A 127 4.13 -0.23 6.92
C PHE A 127 5.11 0.87 6.48
N ARG A 128 4.83 2.11 6.87
CA ARG A 128 5.70 3.25 6.60
C ARG A 128 7.10 3.02 7.18
N GLU A 129 7.20 2.49 8.40
CA GLU A 129 8.49 2.20 9.03
C GLU A 129 9.26 1.13 8.27
N ARG A 130 8.59 0.04 7.86
CA ARG A 130 9.21 -1.00 7.03
C ARG A 130 9.72 -0.47 5.70
N VAL A 131 8.96 0.40 5.02
CA VAL A 131 9.41 0.95 3.72
C VAL A 131 10.51 1.99 3.88
N LYS A 132 10.39 2.91 4.85
CA LYS A 132 11.33 4.04 4.98
C LYS A 132 12.55 3.75 5.82
N GLY A 133 12.40 2.91 6.84
CA GLY A 133 13.46 2.45 7.73
C GLY A 133 14.03 1.16 7.17
N GLU A 134 13.34 0.03 7.37
CA GLU A 134 13.91 -1.29 7.11
C GLU A 134 14.36 -1.48 5.65
N PHE A 135 13.52 -1.25 4.65
CA PHE A 135 13.85 -1.50 3.25
C PHE A 135 14.99 -0.59 2.76
N ARG A 136 14.91 0.71 3.05
CA ARG A 136 15.96 1.65 2.67
C ARG A 136 17.28 1.34 3.36
N ASP A 137 17.26 1.10 4.67
CA ASP A 137 18.47 0.96 5.46
C ASP A 137 19.11 -0.41 5.26
N ARG A 138 18.31 -1.45 5.04
CA ARG A 138 18.79 -2.82 4.80
C ARG A 138 19.25 -3.07 3.36
N PHE A 139 18.63 -2.43 2.36
CA PHE A 139 18.92 -2.72 0.96
C PHE A 139 19.47 -1.52 0.19
N LEU A 140 18.73 -0.39 0.16
CA LEU A 140 19.10 0.72 -0.71
C LEU A 140 20.42 1.40 -0.31
N LYS A 141 20.65 1.61 1.00
CA LYS A 141 21.89 2.23 1.50
C LYS A 141 23.13 1.35 1.27
N PRO A 142 23.13 0.04 1.61
CA PRO A 142 24.26 -0.83 1.27
C PRO A 142 24.52 -0.88 -0.23
N LEU A 143 23.46 -0.92 -1.05
CA LEU A 143 23.57 -0.94 -2.50
C LEU A 143 24.18 0.36 -3.05
N GLU A 144 23.74 1.53 -2.55
CA GLU A 144 24.35 2.82 -2.89
C GLU A 144 25.83 2.85 -2.54
N THR A 145 26.20 2.39 -1.35
CA THR A 145 27.60 2.31 -0.89
C THR A 145 28.42 1.39 -1.80
N CYS A 146 27.87 0.24 -2.18
CA CYS A 146 28.50 -0.70 -3.10
C CYS A 146 28.76 -0.06 -4.47
N ILE A 147 27.73 0.56 -5.05
CA ILE A 147 27.83 1.23 -6.35
C ILE A 147 28.90 2.33 -6.32
N THR A 148 28.94 3.16 -5.28
CA THR A 148 29.97 4.20 -5.12
C THR A 148 31.37 3.60 -5.04
N ARG A 149 31.59 2.59 -4.18
CA ARG A 149 32.90 1.92 -4.07
C ARG A 149 33.34 1.28 -5.39
N SER A 150 32.41 0.71 -6.15
CA SER A 150 32.68 0.11 -7.46
C SER A 150 33.06 1.14 -8.51
N GLN A 151 32.39 2.29 -8.54
CA GLN A 151 32.77 3.41 -9.40
C GLN A 151 34.17 3.95 -9.06
N ASP A 152 34.49 4.08 -7.78
CA ASP A 152 35.82 4.53 -7.34
C ASP A 152 36.92 3.53 -7.72
N ALA A 153 36.65 2.23 -7.57
CA ALA A 153 37.55 1.19 -8.05
C ALA A 153 37.76 1.29 -9.57
N LEU A 154 36.70 1.49 -10.36
CA LEU A 154 36.82 1.64 -11.81
C LEU A 154 37.67 2.86 -12.20
N LYS A 155 37.45 4.01 -11.54
CA LYS A 155 38.20 5.26 -11.80
C LYS A 155 39.67 5.17 -11.44
N THR A 156 40.01 4.38 -10.42
CA THR A 156 41.38 4.18 -9.94
C THR A 156 42.09 3.00 -10.61
N GLY A 157 41.43 2.28 -11.52
CA GLY A 157 41.97 1.08 -12.16
C GLY A 157 42.03 -0.15 -11.23
N GLY A 158 41.27 -0.13 -10.13
CA GLY A 158 41.07 -1.27 -9.24
C GLY A 158 40.10 -2.33 -9.81
N SER A 159 40.00 -3.46 -9.11
CA SER A 159 39.08 -4.56 -9.49
C SER A 159 37.66 -4.26 -9.03
N VAL A 160 36.78 -3.94 -10.00
CA VAL A 160 35.34 -3.70 -9.74
C VAL A 160 34.65 -4.98 -9.30
N SER A 161 34.95 -6.11 -9.95
CA SER A 161 34.40 -7.42 -9.59
C SER A 161 34.62 -7.77 -8.12
N ARG A 162 35.84 -7.56 -7.60
CA ARG A 162 36.14 -7.78 -6.18
C ARG A 162 35.26 -6.94 -5.26
N VAL A 163 35.02 -5.67 -5.61
CA VAL A 163 34.17 -4.79 -4.78
C VAL A 163 32.72 -5.23 -4.82
N LEU A 164 32.21 -5.60 -6.00
CA LEU A 164 30.85 -6.10 -6.17
C LEU A 164 30.62 -7.41 -5.41
N ASP A 165 31.60 -8.32 -5.44
CA ASP A 165 31.58 -9.60 -4.72
C ASP A 165 31.65 -9.38 -3.21
N GLU A 166 32.57 -8.52 -2.72
CA GLU A 166 32.68 -8.18 -1.29
C GLU A 166 31.41 -7.56 -0.71
N CYS A 167 30.65 -6.83 -1.53
CA CYS A 167 29.40 -6.22 -1.11
C CYS A 167 28.17 -7.09 -1.38
N GLU A 168 28.34 -8.28 -1.97
CA GLU A 168 27.26 -9.15 -2.41
C GLU A 168 26.21 -8.40 -3.27
N ALA A 169 26.65 -7.54 -4.19
CA ALA A 169 25.80 -6.56 -4.86
C ALA A 169 24.58 -7.18 -5.57
N SER A 170 24.80 -8.29 -6.29
CA SER A 170 23.74 -9.03 -6.97
C SER A 170 22.72 -9.60 -5.98
N GLN A 171 23.19 -10.15 -4.85
CA GLN A 171 22.31 -10.71 -3.82
C GLN A 171 21.49 -9.61 -3.14
N LEU A 172 22.09 -8.45 -2.86
CA LEU A 172 21.38 -7.28 -2.34
C LEU A 172 20.24 -6.84 -3.25
N VAL A 173 20.47 -6.76 -4.57
CA VAL A 173 19.44 -6.37 -5.55
C VAL A 173 18.34 -7.42 -5.64
N THR A 174 18.68 -8.69 -5.74
CA THR A 174 17.69 -9.78 -5.80
C THR A 174 16.81 -9.80 -4.56
N GLN A 175 17.41 -9.71 -3.36
CA GLN A 175 16.64 -9.70 -2.11
C GLN A 175 15.84 -8.41 -1.91
N ALA A 176 16.34 -7.27 -2.36
CA ALA A 176 15.56 -6.04 -2.40
C ALA A 176 14.30 -6.23 -3.26
N GLY A 177 14.44 -6.87 -4.43
CA GLY A 177 13.32 -7.26 -5.29
C GLY A 177 12.28 -8.10 -4.56
N HIS A 178 12.70 -9.23 -3.99
CA HIS A 178 11.79 -10.11 -3.23
C HIS A 178 11.11 -9.39 -2.06
N CYS A 179 11.84 -8.54 -1.33
CA CYS A 179 11.27 -7.78 -0.24
C CYS A 179 10.23 -6.76 -0.71
N VAL A 180 10.49 -6.05 -1.82
CA VAL A 180 9.50 -5.14 -2.43
C VAL A 180 8.26 -5.90 -2.86
N ASP A 181 8.42 -7.02 -3.56
CA ASP A 181 7.28 -7.83 -4.01
C ASP A 181 6.44 -8.29 -2.82
N GLY A 182 7.06 -8.83 -1.77
CA GLY A 182 6.37 -9.25 -0.56
C GLY A 182 5.67 -8.09 0.17
N LEU A 183 6.29 -6.90 0.21
CA LEU A 183 5.68 -5.70 0.81
C LEU A 183 4.48 -5.19 0.00
N MET A 184 4.57 -5.22 -1.33
CA MET A 184 3.50 -4.78 -2.22
C MET A 184 2.33 -5.77 -2.25
N ASP A 185 2.60 -7.08 -2.22
CA ASP A 185 1.56 -8.11 -2.09
C ASP A 185 0.75 -7.92 -0.82
N LEU A 186 1.42 -7.73 0.33
CA LEU A 186 0.75 -7.45 1.60
C LEU A 186 -0.13 -6.19 1.49
N LEU A 187 0.41 -5.12 0.92
CA LEU A 187 -0.34 -3.88 0.74
C LEU A 187 -1.55 -4.05 -0.15
N TYR A 188 -1.41 -4.79 -1.26
CA TYR A 188 -2.47 -5.01 -2.21
C TYR A 188 -3.62 -5.80 -1.56
N GLU A 189 -3.30 -6.85 -0.80
CA GLU A 189 -4.30 -7.64 -0.07
C GLU A 189 -5.05 -6.78 0.98
N ILE A 190 -4.35 -5.87 1.69
CA ILE A 190 -5.00 -4.92 2.61
C ILE A 190 -5.85 -3.90 1.83
N ALA A 191 -5.32 -3.35 0.75
CA ALA A 191 -5.94 -2.34 -0.10
C ALA A 191 -7.23 -2.84 -0.78
N ALA A 192 -7.24 -4.09 -1.22
CA ALA A 192 -8.38 -4.74 -1.86
C ALA A 192 -9.57 -4.98 -0.92
N GLY A 193 -9.43 -4.69 0.39
CA GLY A 193 -10.48 -4.89 1.37
C GLY A 193 -10.71 -6.35 1.74
N ALA A 194 -9.83 -7.27 1.30
CA ALA A 194 -9.93 -8.70 1.62
C ALA A 194 -10.00 -8.93 3.15
N ILE A 195 -9.25 -8.14 3.92
CA ILE A 195 -9.21 -8.25 5.38
C ILE A 195 -10.52 -7.82 6.05
N GLU A 196 -11.25 -6.87 5.48
CA GLU A 196 -12.48 -6.31 6.09
C GLU A 196 -13.69 -7.28 5.98
N GLU A 197 -13.64 -8.25 5.06
CA GLU A 197 -14.75 -9.18 4.78
C GLU A 197 -14.65 -10.50 5.55
N HIS A 198 -13.59 -10.68 6.33
CA HIS A 198 -13.30 -11.92 7.04
C HIS A 198 -13.39 -11.78 8.57
N ASN A 199 -13.55 -12.92 9.26
CA ASN A 199 -13.60 -12.94 10.72
C ASN A 199 -12.20 -12.73 11.35
N GLN A 200 -12.18 -12.36 12.63
CA GLN A 200 -10.93 -12.05 13.36
C GLN A 200 -9.89 -13.18 13.31
N ALA A 201 -10.33 -14.44 13.41
CA ALA A 201 -9.44 -15.60 13.37
C ALA A 201 -8.74 -15.77 12.01
N TRP A 202 -9.46 -15.52 10.91
CA TRP A 202 -8.88 -15.51 9.57
C TRP A 202 -7.87 -14.37 9.42
N ILE A 203 -8.22 -13.17 9.91
CA ILE A 203 -7.34 -11.99 9.85
C ILE A 203 -6.03 -12.26 10.59
N GLU A 204 -6.09 -12.86 11.78
CA GLU A 204 -4.90 -13.21 12.57
C GLU A 204 -4.03 -14.25 11.87
N LYS A 205 -4.65 -15.30 11.31
CA LYS A 205 -3.94 -16.33 10.56
C LYS A 205 -3.26 -15.78 9.30
N GLU A 206 -3.92 -14.87 8.58
CA GLU A 206 -3.36 -14.28 7.37
C GLU A 206 -2.24 -13.31 7.71
N ARG A 207 -2.40 -12.49 8.75
CA ARG A 207 -1.32 -11.64 9.29
C ARG A 207 -0.07 -12.44 9.65
N GLU A 208 -0.22 -13.61 10.25
CA GLU A 208 0.92 -14.45 10.59
C GLU A 208 1.61 -15.01 9.34
N ARG A 209 0.84 -15.55 8.38
CA ARG A 209 1.39 -15.99 7.09
C ARG A 209 2.11 -14.87 6.35
N HIS A 210 1.58 -13.65 6.39
CA HIS A 210 2.25 -12.49 5.82
C HIS A 210 3.55 -12.13 6.53
N ARG A 211 3.57 -12.19 7.86
CA ARG A 211 4.80 -11.95 8.62
C ARG A 211 5.86 -12.97 8.26
N GLU A 212 5.51 -14.24 8.14
CA GLU A 212 6.44 -15.29 7.71
C GLU A 212 6.95 -15.04 6.29
N ARG A 213 6.06 -14.77 5.33
CA ARG A 213 6.43 -14.42 3.94
C ARG A 213 7.38 -13.23 3.89
N LEU A 214 7.06 -12.15 4.60
CA LEU A 214 7.90 -10.95 4.66
C LEU A 214 9.22 -11.18 5.38
N ALA A 215 9.23 -11.96 6.47
CA ALA A 215 10.46 -12.27 7.18
C ALA A 215 11.44 -13.03 6.29
N VAL A 216 10.93 -13.94 5.46
CA VAL A 216 11.74 -14.66 4.46
C VAL A 216 12.17 -13.73 3.33
N ALA A 217 11.24 -12.96 2.75
CA ALA A 217 11.51 -12.10 1.60
C ALA A 217 12.43 -10.91 1.91
N CYS A 218 12.35 -10.36 3.12
CA CYS A 218 13.13 -9.23 3.60
C CYS A 218 14.25 -9.64 4.56
N ALA A 219 14.60 -10.93 4.61
CA ALA A 219 15.76 -11.41 5.35
C ALA A 219 17.01 -10.70 4.80
N SER A 220 17.90 -10.25 5.71
CA SER A 220 19.16 -9.62 5.29
C SER A 220 20.01 -10.64 4.54
N PRO A 221 20.70 -10.23 3.46
CA PRO A 221 21.81 -11.03 2.94
C PRO A 221 22.86 -11.06 4.05
N VAL A 222 23.40 -12.24 4.27
CA VAL A 222 24.14 -12.62 5.47
C VAL A 222 25.42 -11.77 5.60
N GLY A 223 25.77 -11.33 6.82
CA GLY A 223 27.15 -10.94 7.14
C GLY A 223 27.52 -9.46 7.07
N LEU A 224 26.65 -8.54 6.65
CA LEU A 224 26.93 -7.12 6.81
C LEU A 224 27.02 -6.78 8.31
N PRO A 225 28.11 -6.17 8.80
CA PRO A 225 28.28 -5.86 10.21
C PRO A 225 27.09 -5.03 10.69
N THR A 226 26.32 -5.65 11.58
CA THR A 226 25.05 -5.18 12.13
C THR A 226 25.22 -4.05 13.14
N ASP A 227 26.07 -3.07 12.86
CA ASP A 227 26.11 -1.85 13.67
C ASP A 227 24.78 -1.06 13.55
N ALA A 228 23.99 -1.33 12.50
CA ALA A 228 22.67 -0.75 12.29
C ALA A 228 21.50 -1.55 12.92
N ALA A 229 21.66 -2.85 13.20
CA ALA A 229 20.56 -3.65 13.77
C ALA A 229 20.34 -3.39 15.27
N ALA A 230 21.39 -2.98 16.00
CA ALA A 230 21.29 -2.60 17.41
C ALA A 230 20.44 -1.33 17.66
N ALA A 231 20.11 -0.56 16.61
CA ALA A 231 19.28 0.65 16.72
C ALA A 231 17.78 0.42 16.45
N ALA A 232 17.39 -0.74 15.91
CA ALA A 232 15.99 -1.04 15.56
C ALA A 232 15.22 -1.78 16.68
N GLU A 233 15.92 -2.35 17.67
CA GLU A 233 15.31 -2.78 18.92
C GLU A 233 15.12 -1.57 19.84
N GLY A 234 14.12 -0.74 19.53
CA GLY A 234 13.66 0.30 20.43
C GLY A 234 13.26 -0.31 21.78
N PRO A 235 13.50 0.40 22.90
CA PRO A 235 13.31 -0.14 24.24
C PRO A 235 11.89 -0.68 24.40
N ALA A 236 11.79 -1.94 24.83
CA ALA A 236 10.55 -2.52 25.29
C ALA A 236 9.91 -1.53 26.27
N ARG A 237 8.75 -1.00 25.88
CA ARG A 237 8.00 0.00 26.63
C ARG A 237 7.51 -0.70 27.89
N GLU A 238 8.26 -0.55 28.96
CA GLU A 238 7.91 -1.03 30.29
C GLU A 238 6.62 -0.31 30.71
N ASP A 239 5.54 -1.09 30.86
CA ASP A 239 4.24 -0.60 31.30
C ASP A 239 4.38 -0.01 32.70
N ALA A 240 4.38 1.32 32.78
CA ALA A 240 4.24 2.05 34.02
C ALA A 240 2.82 1.81 34.57
N LYS A 241 2.73 0.97 35.60
CA LYS A 241 1.60 0.93 36.54
C LYS A 241 1.71 2.15 37.45
N ASP A 242 0.69 3.01 37.42
CA ASP A 242 0.24 3.81 38.56
C ASP A 242 -1.24 3.49 38.83
#